data_AF-A0A2H0U7L2-F1
#
_entry.id   AF-A0A2H0U7L2-F1
#
_cell.length_a   1.000
_cell.length_b   1.000
_cell.length_c   1.000
_cell.angle_alpha   90.00
_cell.angle_beta   90.00
_cell.angle_gamma   90.00
#
_symmetry.space_group_name_H-M   'P 1'
#
loop_
_entity.id
_entity.type
_entity.pdbx_description
1 polymer ?
#
loop_
_entity_poly.entity_id
_entity_poly.type
_entity_poly.pdbx_seq_one_letter_code
_entity_poly.pdbx_strand_id
1 'polypeptide(L)'
;MNKTFAGFLVVGLVVVLGIAWLMSRDVEEEPLTYIIQLYYYNPELDTDATGNVMCSRAGLVPVQREITTHTPIEDTIRLLLSGELTEEERAAGITTEYPLEGFELVSATLEDGVLTFTFNDPEGRTVGGSCRVGILWAQIDETARQYEGVEEVRFLPEELFQP
;
A
#
# COMPACT_ATOMS: atom_id res chain seq x y z
N MET A 1 63.43 5.72 -21.71
CA MET A 1 62.12 5.41 -21.08
C MET A 1 61.40 6.72 -20.78
N ASN A 2 60.40 7.06 -21.61
CA ASN A 2 59.81 8.40 -21.70
C ASN A 2 58.87 8.72 -20.52
N LYS A 3 59.35 9.56 -19.60
CA LYS A 3 58.55 10.12 -18.49
C LYS A 3 57.36 10.98 -18.96
N THR A 4 57.37 11.42 -20.21
CA THR A 4 56.30 12.23 -20.83
C THR A 4 55.07 11.42 -21.27
N PHE A 5 55.19 10.11 -21.50
CA PHE A 5 54.06 9.29 -21.98
C PHE A 5 53.12 8.87 -20.84
N ALA A 6 53.65 8.74 -19.62
CA ALA A 6 52.86 8.37 -18.43
C ALA A 6 51.93 9.50 -17.95
N GLY A 7 52.28 10.77 -18.16
CA GLY A 7 51.48 11.92 -17.70
C GLY A 7 50.13 12.08 -18.42
N PHE A 8 50.09 11.83 -19.74
CA PHE A 8 48.85 11.96 -20.52
C PHE A 8 47.83 10.87 -20.22
N LEU A 9 48.29 9.67 -19.86
CA LEU A 9 47.43 8.52 -19.58
C LEU A 9 46.67 8.69 -18.25
N VAL A 10 47.32 9.32 -17.26
CA VAL A 10 46.68 9.64 -15.96
C VAL A 10 45.66 10.76 -16.10
N VAL A 11 45.97 11.82 -16.86
CA VAL A 11 45.02 12.93 -17.09
C VAL A 11 43.79 12.46 -17.85
N GLY A 12 43.97 11.63 -18.88
CA GLY A 12 42.85 11.03 -19.63
C GLY A 12 41.94 10.19 -18.75
N LEU A 13 42.49 9.37 -17.85
CA LEU A 13 41.72 8.54 -16.94
C LEU A 13 40.91 9.37 -15.93
N VAL A 14 41.52 10.42 -15.35
CA VAL A 14 40.84 11.31 -14.39
C VAL A 14 39.71 12.09 -15.06
N VAL A 15 39.87 12.50 -16.33
CA VAL A 15 38.81 13.17 -17.10
C VAL A 15 37.69 12.20 -17.42
N VAL A 16 37.99 10.95 -17.82
CA VAL A 16 36.96 9.94 -18.10
C VAL A 16 36.20 9.54 -16.83
N LEU A 17 36.91 9.34 -15.70
CA LEU A 17 36.28 9.06 -14.41
C LEU A 17 35.50 10.27 -13.89
N GLY A 18 36.00 11.49 -14.10
CA GLY A 18 35.30 12.72 -13.75
C GLY A 18 34.04 12.95 -14.59
N ILE A 19 34.08 12.62 -15.88
CA ILE A 19 32.90 12.67 -16.78
C ILE A 19 31.93 11.55 -16.43
N ALA A 20 32.41 10.33 -16.16
CA ALA A 20 31.56 9.23 -15.71
C ALA A 20 30.87 9.58 -14.38
N TRP A 21 31.59 10.20 -13.44
CA TRP A 21 31.07 10.72 -12.18
C TRP A 21 30.09 11.88 -12.36
N LEU A 22 30.35 12.77 -13.35
CA LEU A 22 29.45 13.87 -13.71
C LEU A 22 28.17 13.37 -14.41
N MET A 23 28.28 12.27 -15.16
CA MET A 23 27.20 11.61 -15.90
C MET A 23 26.38 10.65 -15.03
N SER A 24 26.94 10.19 -13.90
CA SER A 24 26.22 9.40 -12.89
C SER A 24 25.56 10.27 -11.83
N ARG A 25 25.20 11.52 -12.16
CA ARG A 25 24.29 12.30 -11.32
C ARG A 25 22.92 11.66 -11.38
N ASP A 26 22.46 11.19 -10.23
CA ASP A 26 21.19 10.51 -10.03
C ASP A 26 20.05 11.30 -10.68
N VAL A 27 19.30 10.65 -11.56
CA VAL A 27 17.99 11.15 -11.98
C VAL A 27 17.10 10.91 -10.77
N GLU A 28 16.82 11.97 -9.99
CA GLU A 28 15.71 11.94 -9.04
C GLU A 28 14.44 11.74 -9.87
N GLU A 29 13.85 10.54 -9.80
CA GLU A 29 12.50 10.36 -10.31
C GLU A 29 11.58 11.27 -9.48
N GLU A 30 10.72 12.02 -10.15
CA GLU A 30 9.70 12.85 -9.50
C GLU A 30 8.50 11.98 -9.12
N PRO A 31 7.88 12.17 -7.93
CA PRO A 31 6.75 11.36 -7.52
C PRO A 31 5.55 11.62 -8.43
N LEU A 32 4.79 10.57 -8.74
CA LEU A 32 3.60 10.66 -9.58
C LEU A 32 2.36 10.85 -8.71
N THR A 33 1.37 11.56 -9.25
CA THR A 33 0.06 11.75 -8.62
C THR A 33 -0.92 10.69 -9.10
N TYR A 34 -1.60 10.05 -8.15
CA TYR A 34 -2.58 8.99 -8.38
C TYR A 34 -3.92 9.37 -7.73
N ILE A 35 -5.00 9.11 -8.46
CA ILE A 35 -6.35 9.08 -7.89
C ILE A 35 -6.65 7.63 -7.52
N ILE A 36 -6.90 7.40 -6.24
CA ILE A 36 -7.05 6.06 -5.67
C ILE A 36 -8.43 5.91 -5.02
N GLN A 37 -8.86 4.66 -4.85
CA GLN A 37 -10.05 4.30 -4.10
C GLN A 37 -9.65 3.55 -2.83
N LEU A 38 -10.06 4.06 -1.67
CA LEU A 38 -9.96 3.36 -0.40
C LEU A 38 -11.31 2.73 -0.10
N TYR A 39 -11.37 1.41 0.06
CA TYR A 39 -12.61 0.73 0.37
C TYR A 39 -12.79 0.64 1.88
N TYR A 40 -13.82 1.33 2.39
CA TYR A 40 -14.27 1.26 3.78
C TYR A 40 -15.59 0.50 3.86
N TYR A 41 -16.17 0.38 5.05
CA TYR A 41 -17.35 -0.44 5.27
C TYR A 41 -18.59 0.40 5.62
N ASN A 42 -19.74 0.04 5.06
CA ASN A 42 -21.05 0.55 5.43
C ASN A 42 -21.96 -0.63 5.80
N PRO A 43 -22.25 -0.87 7.09
CA PRO A 43 -23.05 -2.00 7.54
C PRO A 43 -24.50 -1.95 7.05
N GLU A 44 -25.05 -0.76 6.76
CA GLU A 44 -26.44 -0.62 6.30
C GLU A 44 -26.64 -1.23 4.90
N LEU A 45 -25.58 -1.21 4.08
CA LEU A 45 -25.57 -1.80 2.74
C LEU A 45 -25.33 -3.32 2.75
N ASP A 46 -25.00 -3.89 3.91
CA ASP A 46 -24.63 -5.29 4.06
C ASP A 46 -25.60 -6.05 4.98
N THR A 47 -26.90 -5.84 4.78
CA THR A 47 -27.95 -6.51 5.57
C THR A 47 -28.74 -7.51 4.75
N ASP A 48 -29.13 -8.61 5.40
CA ASP A 48 -30.07 -9.57 4.84
C ASP A 48 -31.52 -9.07 4.89
N ALA A 49 -32.46 -9.86 4.36
CA ALA A 49 -33.90 -9.52 4.35
C ALA A 49 -34.52 -9.35 5.76
N THR A 50 -33.82 -9.77 6.81
CA THR A 50 -34.24 -9.65 8.22
C THR A 50 -33.49 -8.54 8.96
N GLY A 51 -32.59 -7.82 8.29
CA GLY A 51 -31.82 -6.72 8.86
C GLY A 51 -30.54 -7.16 9.58
N ASN A 52 -30.11 -8.42 9.45
CA ASN A 52 -28.85 -8.88 10.03
C ASN A 52 -27.68 -8.56 9.13
N VAL A 53 -26.57 -8.12 9.71
CA VAL A 53 -25.32 -7.87 8.99
C VAL A 53 -24.75 -9.19 8.44
N MET A 54 -24.44 -9.22 7.15
CA MET A 54 -23.97 -10.41 6.43
C MET A 54 -22.44 -10.57 6.48
N CYS A 55 -21.73 -9.49 6.79
CA CYS A 55 -20.27 -9.41 6.83
C CYS A 55 -19.65 -9.73 5.47
N SER A 56 -20.23 -9.19 4.40
CA SER A 56 -19.87 -9.46 3.02
C SER A 56 -19.28 -8.23 2.33
N ARG A 57 -18.75 -8.44 1.12
CA ARG A 57 -18.24 -7.33 0.28
C ARG A 57 -19.33 -6.36 -0.17
N ALA A 58 -20.61 -6.68 0.00
CA ALA A 58 -21.71 -5.77 -0.36
C ALA A 58 -21.69 -4.47 0.45
N GLY A 59 -21.11 -4.50 1.66
CA GLY A 59 -20.91 -3.30 2.47
C GLY A 59 -19.67 -2.49 2.13
N LEU A 60 -18.81 -2.93 1.20
CA LEU A 60 -17.62 -2.16 0.85
C LEU A 60 -18.00 -0.95 -0.01
N VAL A 61 -17.55 0.22 0.41
CA VAL A 61 -17.82 1.50 -0.26
C VAL A 61 -16.49 2.18 -0.58
N PRO A 62 -16.21 2.52 -1.84
CA PRO A 62 -15.01 3.25 -2.20
C PRO A 62 -15.13 4.72 -1.83
N VAL A 63 -14.07 5.28 -1.25
CA VAL A 63 -13.86 6.72 -1.12
C VAL A 63 -12.62 7.12 -1.90
N GLN A 64 -12.72 8.24 -2.62
CA GLN A 64 -11.64 8.70 -3.48
C GLN A 64 -10.63 9.54 -2.69
N ARG A 65 -9.35 9.33 -2.95
CA ARG A 65 -8.24 10.16 -2.45
C ARG A 65 -7.25 10.46 -3.57
N GLU A 66 -6.44 11.49 -3.37
CA GLU A 66 -5.30 11.81 -4.22
C GLU A 66 -4.02 11.60 -3.41
N ILE A 67 -3.05 10.88 -3.98
CA ILE A 67 -1.72 10.68 -3.37
C ILE A 67 -0.62 11.01 -4.38
N THR A 68 0.52 11.52 -3.91
CA THR A 68 1.71 11.79 -4.73
C THR A 68 2.88 10.99 -4.17
N THR A 69 3.34 9.97 -4.90
CA THR A 69 4.30 8.98 -4.36
C THR A 69 5.07 8.21 -5.45
N HIS A 70 6.16 7.55 -5.04
CA HIS A 70 6.89 6.52 -5.80
C HIS A 70 6.40 5.10 -5.53
N THR A 71 5.70 4.88 -4.41
CA THR A 71 5.25 3.58 -3.93
C THR A 71 3.73 3.54 -3.78
N PRO A 72 2.97 3.64 -4.89
CA PRO A 72 1.52 3.85 -4.85
C PRO A 72 0.76 2.77 -4.08
N ILE A 73 1.15 1.50 -4.22
CA ILE A 73 0.50 0.39 -3.51
C ILE A 73 0.67 0.54 -2.00
N GLU A 74 1.90 0.75 -1.53
CA GLU A 74 2.18 0.83 -0.09
C GLU A 74 1.51 2.05 0.55
N ASP A 75 1.60 3.21 -0.09
CA ASP A 75 1.06 4.44 0.48
C ASP A 75 -0.46 4.48 0.46
N THR A 76 -1.10 3.86 -0.54
CA THR A 76 -2.54 3.64 -0.54
C THR A 76 -2.99 2.78 0.64
N ILE A 77 -2.28 1.68 0.93
CA ILE A 77 -2.62 0.84 2.07
C ILE A 77 -2.33 1.55 3.39
N ARG A 78 -1.22 2.27 3.52
CA ARG A 78 -0.95 3.10 4.71
C ARG A 78 -2.04 4.15 4.93
N LEU A 79 -2.54 4.77 3.85
CA LEU A 79 -3.63 5.73 3.94
C LEU A 79 -4.97 5.07 4.30
N LEU A 80 -5.26 3.86 3.81
CA LEU A 80 -6.43 3.09 4.28
C LEU A 80 -6.33 2.80 5.78
N LEU A 81 -5.15 2.37 6.24
CA LEU A 81 -4.90 2.00 7.64
C LEU A 81 -4.90 3.19 8.59
N SER A 82 -4.77 4.42 8.12
CA SER A 82 -4.95 5.61 8.97
C SER A 82 -6.41 5.81 9.36
N GLY A 83 -7.37 5.23 8.62
CA GLY A 83 -8.80 5.24 8.95
C GLY A 83 -9.46 6.61 8.87
N GLU A 84 -8.87 7.55 8.13
CA GLU A 84 -9.37 8.92 8.05
C GLU A 84 -10.61 9.03 7.14
N LEU A 85 -11.77 9.17 7.78
CA LEU A 85 -13.05 9.48 7.15
C LEU A 85 -13.44 10.93 7.38
N THR A 86 -13.97 11.59 6.34
CA THR A 86 -14.57 12.93 6.43
C THR A 86 -15.93 12.87 7.14
N GLU A 87 -16.43 14.03 7.58
CA GLU A 87 -17.76 14.11 8.20
C GLU A 87 -18.88 13.69 7.23
N GLU A 88 -18.74 14.01 5.94
CA GLU A 88 -19.70 13.61 4.90
C GLU A 88 -19.72 12.09 4.71
N GLU A 89 -18.54 11.45 4.73
CA GLU A 89 -18.42 10.00 4.61
C GLU A 89 -19.05 9.29 5.82
N ARG A 90 -18.80 9.80 7.02
CA ARG A 90 -19.44 9.31 8.26
C ARG A 90 -20.96 9.52 8.23
N ALA A 91 -21.41 10.68 7.75
CA ALA A 91 -22.84 10.97 7.59
C ALA A 91 -23.51 10.08 6.55
N ALA A 92 -22.76 9.55 5.58
CA ALA A 92 -23.21 8.55 4.63
C ALA A 92 -23.21 7.11 5.19
N GLY A 93 -22.90 6.92 6.47
CA GLY A 93 -22.88 5.61 7.13
C GLY A 93 -21.60 4.82 6.94
N ILE A 94 -20.56 5.42 6.36
CA ILE A 94 -19.25 4.78 6.21
C ILE A 94 -18.55 4.77 7.57
N THR A 95 -18.02 3.61 7.92
CA THR A 95 -17.28 3.37 9.15
C THR A 95 -16.03 2.54 8.87
N THR A 96 -15.11 2.55 9.83
CA THR A 96 -13.91 1.73 9.82
C THR A 96 -13.44 1.50 11.26
N GLU A 97 -12.76 0.39 11.51
CA GLU A 97 -12.03 0.19 12.77
C GLU A 97 -10.56 0.61 12.66
N TYR A 98 -10.07 0.92 11.46
CA TYR A 98 -8.76 1.52 11.33
C TYR A 98 -8.78 2.95 11.92
N PRO A 99 -7.67 3.40 12.53
CA PRO A 99 -6.43 2.68 12.76
C PRO A 99 -6.53 1.68 13.92
N LEU A 100 -5.88 0.54 13.78
CA LEU A 100 -5.74 -0.45 14.85
C LEU A 100 -4.38 -0.24 15.55
N GLU A 101 -4.39 -0.20 16.88
CA GLU A 101 -3.17 0.05 17.67
C GLU A 101 -2.08 -0.99 17.38
N GLY A 102 -0.91 -0.52 16.93
CA GLY A 102 0.24 -1.38 16.63
C GLY A 102 0.16 -2.14 15.30
N PHE A 103 -0.97 -2.05 14.57
CA PHE A 103 -1.11 -2.66 13.26
C PHE A 103 -0.58 -1.76 12.16
N GLU A 104 0.47 -2.17 11.46
CA GLU A 104 1.15 -1.36 10.45
C GLU A 104 1.68 -2.18 9.28
N LEU A 105 1.70 -1.55 8.09
CA LEU A 105 2.29 -2.14 6.89
C LEU A 105 3.82 -2.07 6.96
N VAL A 106 4.48 -3.23 6.86
CA VAL A 106 5.93 -3.35 6.79
C VAL A 106 6.41 -3.25 5.34
N SER A 107 5.78 -4.00 4.42
CA SER A 107 6.15 -4.01 3.00
C SER A 107 5.03 -4.49 2.09
N ALA A 108 5.08 -4.11 0.82
CA ALA A 108 4.29 -4.71 -0.25
C ALA A 108 5.20 -5.26 -1.35
N THR A 109 4.90 -6.46 -1.86
CA THR A 109 5.68 -7.09 -2.93
C THR A 109 4.74 -7.74 -3.94
N LEU A 110 4.83 -7.33 -5.20
CA LEU A 110 4.04 -7.87 -6.30
C LEU A 110 4.94 -8.75 -7.18
N GLU A 111 4.69 -10.06 -7.16
CA GLU A 111 5.42 -11.05 -7.95
C GLU A 111 4.43 -12.01 -8.61
N ASP A 112 4.55 -12.20 -9.92
CA ASP A 112 3.73 -13.15 -10.71
C ASP A 112 2.22 -13.04 -10.45
N GLY A 113 1.71 -11.81 -10.32
CA GLY A 113 0.28 -11.54 -10.08
C GLY A 113 -0.15 -11.59 -8.61
N VAL A 114 0.74 -12.01 -7.71
CA VAL A 114 0.46 -12.14 -6.27
C VAL A 114 1.04 -10.95 -5.52
N LEU A 115 0.16 -10.10 -4.99
CA LEU A 115 0.52 -8.99 -4.11
C LEU A 115 0.56 -9.46 -2.66
N THR A 116 1.76 -9.59 -2.10
CA THR A 116 1.95 -9.98 -0.70
C THR A 116 2.22 -8.73 0.15
N PHE A 117 1.37 -8.51 1.14
CA PHE A 117 1.60 -7.52 2.18
C PHE A 117 2.15 -8.19 3.44
N THR A 118 3.23 -7.63 3.98
CA THR A 118 3.73 -7.99 5.31
C THR A 118 3.30 -6.92 6.29
N PHE A 119 2.65 -7.32 7.37
CA PHE A 119 2.24 -6.44 8.46
C PHE A 119 2.92 -6.80 9.77
N ASN A 120 2.94 -5.82 10.67
CA ASN A 120 3.22 -6.01 12.08
C ASN A 120 1.90 -5.89 12.84
N ASP A 121 1.60 -6.83 13.74
CA ASP A 121 0.42 -6.81 14.63
C ASP A 121 0.77 -7.39 16.00
N PRO A 122 1.65 -6.73 16.77
CA PRO A 122 2.18 -7.30 18.02
C PRO A 122 1.11 -7.46 19.10
N GLU A 123 0.03 -6.69 19.01
CA GLU A 123 -1.09 -6.68 19.96
C GLU A 123 -2.25 -7.57 19.50
N GLY A 124 -2.14 -8.23 18.35
CA GLY A 124 -3.18 -9.10 17.79
C GLY A 124 -4.50 -8.37 17.55
N ARG A 125 -4.47 -7.11 17.10
CA ARG A 125 -5.70 -6.33 16.87
C ARG A 125 -6.49 -6.81 15.65
N THR A 126 -5.84 -7.54 14.76
CA THR A 126 -6.47 -8.14 13.57
C THR A 126 -7.14 -9.48 13.83
N VAL A 127 -7.01 -10.08 15.02
CA VAL A 127 -7.78 -11.28 15.40
C VAL A 127 -9.13 -10.93 16.01
N GLY A 128 -10.09 -11.85 15.94
CA GLY A 128 -11.42 -11.69 16.54
C GLY A 128 -12.52 -12.29 15.67
N GLY A 129 -13.80 -12.09 16.02
CA GLY A 129 -14.90 -12.79 15.34
C GLY A 129 -14.89 -12.70 13.81
N SER A 130 -15.26 -13.80 13.15
CA SER A 130 -15.18 -13.99 11.69
C SER A 130 -15.75 -12.82 10.86
N CYS A 131 -16.86 -12.25 11.30
CA CYS A 131 -17.48 -11.09 10.66
C CYS A 131 -16.53 -9.89 10.61
N ARG A 132 -16.00 -9.51 11.77
CA ARG A 132 -15.14 -8.35 11.96
C ARG A 132 -13.86 -8.49 11.14
N VAL A 133 -13.15 -9.61 11.34
CA VAL A 133 -11.86 -9.82 10.68
C VAL A 133 -12.01 -9.98 9.17
N GLY A 134 -13.11 -10.59 8.71
CA GLY A 134 -13.45 -10.68 7.30
C GLY A 134 -13.64 -9.31 6.65
N ILE A 135 -14.28 -8.36 7.35
CA ILE A 135 -14.47 -6.98 6.85
C ILE A 135 -13.14 -6.22 6.83
N LEU A 136 -12.29 -6.35 7.87
CA LEU A 136 -10.96 -5.72 7.89
C LEU A 136 -10.08 -6.21 6.75
N TRP A 137 -10.06 -7.52 6.52
CA TRP A 137 -9.39 -8.17 5.41
C TRP A 137 -9.92 -7.68 4.06
N ALA A 138 -11.25 -7.63 3.90
CA ALA A 138 -11.87 -7.29 2.62
C ALA A 138 -11.62 -5.83 2.22
N GLN A 139 -11.54 -4.91 3.19
CA GLN A 139 -11.17 -3.51 2.93
C GLN A 139 -9.77 -3.40 2.31
N ILE A 140 -8.78 -4.13 2.85
CA ILE A 140 -7.41 -4.12 2.30
C ILE A 140 -7.36 -4.83 0.95
N ASP A 141 -7.95 -6.02 0.83
CA ASP A 141 -7.95 -6.81 -0.42
C ASP A 141 -8.60 -6.03 -1.59
N GLU A 142 -9.79 -5.45 -1.39
CA GLU A 142 -10.48 -4.68 -2.43
C GLU A 142 -9.72 -3.41 -2.81
N THR A 143 -9.16 -2.71 -1.82
CA THR A 143 -8.30 -1.54 -2.06
C THR A 143 -7.06 -1.92 -2.87
N ALA A 144 -6.41 -3.04 -2.57
CA ALA A 144 -5.21 -3.46 -3.27
C ALA A 144 -5.48 -3.91 -4.72
N ARG A 145 -6.64 -4.52 -4.99
CA ARG A 145 -7.04 -5.01 -6.32
C ARG A 145 -7.29 -3.92 -7.36
N GLN A 146 -7.29 -2.65 -6.98
CA GLN A 146 -7.39 -1.55 -7.93
C GLN A 146 -6.16 -1.41 -8.85
N TYR A 147 -5.02 -2.00 -8.45
CA TYR A 147 -3.77 -1.89 -9.18
C TYR A 147 -3.65 -2.94 -10.29
N GLU A 148 -3.18 -2.50 -11.46
CA GLU A 148 -2.95 -3.38 -12.60
C GLU A 148 -1.92 -4.47 -12.25
N GLY A 149 -2.19 -5.71 -12.68
CA GLY A 149 -1.35 -6.86 -12.40
C GLY A 149 -1.60 -7.55 -11.06
N VAL A 150 -2.50 -7.04 -10.21
CA VAL A 150 -2.89 -7.74 -8.96
C VAL A 150 -3.99 -8.76 -9.26
N GLU A 151 -3.63 -10.04 -9.27
CA GLU A 151 -4.56 -11.16 -9.45
C GLU A 151 -4.98 -11.76 -8.09
N GLU A 152 -4.04 -11.83 -7.14
CA GLU A 152 -4.22 -12.36 -5.80
C GLU A 152 -3.60 -11.42 -4.75
N VAL A 153 -4.23 -11.28 -3.58
CA VAL A 153 -3.67 -10.56 -2.44
C VAL A 153 -3.41 -11.55 -1.31
N ARG A 154 -2.22 -11.49 -0.73
CA ARG A 154 -1.79 -12.32 0.40
C ARG A 154 -1.32 -11.48 1.56
N PHE A 155 -1.51 -12.01 2.75
CA PHE A 155 -1.18 -11.35 4.01
C PHE A 155 -0.19 -12.18 4.80
N LEU A 156 0.88 -11.54 5.25
CA LEU A 156 1.85 -12.11 6.15
C LEU A 156 1.90 -11.30 7.46
N PRO A 157 1.99 -11.98 8.62
CA PRO A 157 1.98 -13.44 8.75
C PRO A 157 0.58 -14.06 8.54
N GLU A 158 0.46 -15.37 8.31
CA GLU A 158 -0.78 -16.03 7.83
C GLU A 158 -1.91 -16.06 8.89
N GLU A 159 -1.58 -15.75 10.13
CA GLU A 159 -2.47 -15.76 11.29
C GLU A 159 -3.23 -14.43 11.45
N LEU A 160 -2.92 -13.43 10.62
CA LEU A 160 -3.70 -12.21 10.53
C LEU A 160 -5.13 -12.51 10.08
N PHE A 161 -6.08 -11.74 10.61
CA PHE A 161 -7.49 -11.81 10.24
C PHE A 161 -8.15 -13.19 10.48
N GLN A 162 -7.65 -13.95 11.44
CA GLN A 162 -8.23 -15.23 11.84
C GLN A 162 -9.36 -15.06 12.89
N PRO A 163 -10.42 -15.89 12.83
CA PRO A 163 -11.54 -15.89 13.76
C PRO A 163 -11.22 -16.36 15.19
#